data_AF-A0A943S821-F1
#
_entry.id   AF-A0A943S821-F1
#
_cell.length_a   1.000
_cell.length_b   1.000
_cell.length_c   1.000
_cell.angle_alpha   90.00
_cell.angle_beta   90.00
_cell.angle_gamma   90.00
#
_symmetry.space_group_name_H-M   'P 1'
#
loop_
_entity.id
_entity.type
_entity.pdbx_description
1 polymer ?
#
loop_
_entity_poly.entity_id
_entity_poly.type
_entity_poly.pdbx_seq_one_letter_code
_entity_poly.pdbx_strand_id
1 'polypeptide(L)' 'MNMAYKKYREIKVYEASGYQYKRTPSIVLKGKWLSELGFDIGEQIEVKCEDGRLIITKANEVWL' A
#
# COMPACT_ATOMS: atom_id res chain seq x y z
N MET A 1 1.61 23.60 -4.03
CA MET A 1 2.19 22.97 -5.24
C MET A 1 1.37 21.73 -5.53
N ASN A 2 0.46 21.78 -6.50
CA ASN A 2 -0.35 20.62 -6.90
C ASN A 2 0.58 19.58 -7.51
N MET A 3 0.79 18.47 -6.81
CA MET A 3 1.42 17.30 -7.42
C MET A 3 0.50 16.77 -8.52
N ALA A 4 1.05 16.56 -9.72
CA ALA A 4 0.32 15.89 -10.78
C ALA A 4 -0.06 14.47 -10.32
N TYR A 5 -1.34 14.12 -10.46
CA TYR A 5 -1.82 12.77 -10.13
C TYR A 5 -1.01 11.72 -10.90
N LYS A 6 -0.36 10.82 -10.16
CA LYS A 6 0.46 9.74 -10.73
C LYS A 6 -0.31 8.43 -10.61
N LYS A 7 -0.94 8.01 -11.71
CA LYS A 7 -1.76 6.78 -11.80
C LYS A 7 -0.97 5.51 -11.46
N TYR A 8 0.31 5.44 -11.86
CA TYR A 8 1.16 4.28 -11.65
C TYR A 8 2.46 4.65 -10.96
N ARG A 9 2.84 3.91 -9.92
CA ARG A 9 4.13 4.04 -9.24
C ARG A 9 4.84 2.70 -9.33
N GLU A 10 6.03 2.71 -9.93
CA GLU A 10 6.90 1.54 -9.94
C GLU A 10 7.56 1.41 -8.57
N ILE A 11 7.36 0.26 -7.93
CA ILE A 11 7.86 -0.04 -6.59
C ILE A 11 8.54 -1.41 -6.65
N LYS A 12 9.66 -1.55 -5.95
CA LYS A 12 10.39 -2.82 -5.88
C LYS A 12 9.93 -3.61 -4.66
N VAL A 13 9.94 -4.93 -4.79
CA VAL A 13 9.88 -5.83 -3.64
C VAL A 13 11.27 -5.83 -3.00
N TYR A 14 11.32 -5.58 -1.70
CA TYR A 14 12.53 -5.57 -0.90
C TYR A 14 12.61 -6.82 -0.04
N GLU A 15 13.82 -7.14 0.41
CA GLU A 15 14.04 -8.09 1.48
C GLU A 15 13.83 -7.38 2.82
N ALA A 16 13.05 -7.98 3.72
CA ALA A 16 12.96 -7.59 5.12
C ALA A 16 13.47 -8.74 6.00
N SER A 17 14.05 -8.37 7.14
CA SER A 17 14.41 -9.33 8.20
C SER A 17 13.14 -9.78 8.92
N GLY A 18 12.65 -10.98 8.62
CA GLY A 18 11.53 -11.59 9.35
C GLY A 18 11.95 -12.20 10.70
N TYR A 19 10.97 -12.77 11.41
CA TYR A 19 11.21 -13.58 12.62
C TYR A 19 12.17 -14.74 12.31
N GLN A 20 13.15 -14.99 13.19
CA GLN A 20 14.24 -15.97 13.00
C GLN A 20 15.21 -15.68 11.83
N TYR A 21 15.42 -14.42 11.43
CA TYR A 21 16.35 -14.04 10.35
C TYR A 21 16.03 -14.66 8.99
N LYS A 22 14.80 -15.13 8.78
CA LYS A 22 14.34 -15.57 7.46
C LYS A 22 14.09 -14.33 6.60
N ARG A 23 14.67 -14.35 5.41
CA ARG A 23 14.47 -13.32 4.38
C ARG A 23 13.02 -13.38 3.93
N THR A 24 12.27 -12.30 4.14
CA THR A 24 10.86 -12.22 3.73
C THR A 24 10.67 -11.09 2.72
N PRO A 25 9.80 -11.28 1.70
CA PRO A 25 9.48 -10.21 0.76
C PRO A 25 8.68 -9.11 1.46
N SER A 26 8.99 -7.85 1.14
CA SER A 26 8.35 -6.66 1.69
C SER A 26 8.07 -5.62 0.61
N ILE A 27 6.88 -5.02 0.66
CA ILE A 27 6.48 -3.90 -0.18
C ILE A 27 6.31 -2.70 0.74
N VAL A 28 7.01 -1.60 0.43
CA VAL A 28 6.96 -0.37 1.24
C VAL A 28 6.20 0.70 0.48
N LEU A 29 4.98 1.00 0.92
CA LEU A 29 4.18 2.14 0.44
C LEU A 29 4.35 3.29 1.42
N LYS A 30 4.99 4.39 0.98
CA LYS A 30 5.17 5.58 1.82
C LYS A 30 5.16 6.87 1.00
N GLY A 31 4.71 7.95 1.62
CA GLY A 31 4.79 9.32 1.09
C GLY A 31 3.46 10.07 1.13
N LYS A 32 3.53 11.39 0.98
CA LYS A 32 2.37 12.32 1.05
C LYS A 32 1.24 11.96 0.08
N TRP A 33 1.57 11.30 -1.02
CA TRP A 33 0.60 10.84 -2.01
C TRP A 33 -0.42 9.83 -1.47
N LEU A 34 -0.12 9.12 -0.38
CA LEU A 34 -1.08 8.22 0.28
C LEU A 34 -2.20 9.03 0.94
N SER A 35 -1.85 10.05 1.73
CA SER A 35 -2.81 11.01 2.29
C SER A 35 -3.59 11.76 1.20
N GLU A 36 -2.96 12.11 0.08
CA GLU A 36 -3.65 12.73 -1.06
C GLU A 36 -4.70 11.81 -1.71
N LEU A 37 -4.55 10.49 -1.54
CA LEU A 37 -5.55 9.47 -1.92
C LEU A 37 -6.51 9.11 -0.76
N GLY A 38 -6.41 9.80 0.38
CA GLY A 38 -7.23 9.59 1.56
C GLY A 38 -6.76 8.47 2.48
N PHE A 39 -5.58 7.88 2.27
CA PHE A 39 -4.97 6.90 3.19
C PHE A 39 -4.14 7.63 4.24
N ASP A 40 -4.80 8.14 5.26
CA ASP A 40 -4.16 8.89 6.34
C ASP A 40 -3.61 8.00 7.45
N ILE A 41 -2.76 8.59 8.29
CA ILE A 41 -2.16 7.89 9.43
C ILE A 41 -3.26 7.48 10.41
N GLY A 42 -3.33 6.19 10.71
CA GLY A 42 -4.35 5.62 11.60
C GLY A 42 -5.57 5.05 10.88
N GLU A 43 -5.68 5.25 9.56
CA GLU A 43 -6.73 4.61 8.75
C GLU A 43 -6.53 3.09 8.68
N GLN A 44 -7.63 2.36 8.78
CA GLN A 44 -7.63 0.91 8.57
C GLN A 44 -7.77 0.61 7.08
N ILE A 45 -6.94 -0.32 6.59
CA ILE A 45 -6.95 -0.77 5.21
C ILE A 45 -7.22 -2.27 5.12
N GLU A 46 -7.78 -2.69 3.99
CA GLU A 46 -7.88 -4.08 3.58
C GLU A 46 -6.99 -4.31 2.36
N VAL A 47 -6.40 -5.51 2.29
CA VAL A 47 -5.67 -5.97 1.10
C VAL A 47 -6.33 -7.22 0.58
N LYS A 48 -6.99 -7.12 -0.57
CA LYS A 48 -7.54 -8.26 -1.29
C LYS A 48 -6.46 -8.89 -2.17
N CYS A 49 -6.26 -10.19 -2.00
CA CYS A 49 -5.35 -10.99 -2.82
C CYS A 49 -6.16 -11.78 -3.85
N GLU A 50 -6.07 -11.42 -5.13
CA GLU A 50 -6.77 -12.13 -6.21
C GLU A 50 -5.94 -12.12 -7.50
N ASP A 51 -5.94 -13.22 -8.25
CA ASP A 51 -5.35 -13.29 -9.60
C ASP A 51 -3.92 -12.72 -9.74
N GLY A 52 -3.07 -12.95 -8.74
CA GLY A 52 -1.70 -12.44 -8.71
C GLY A 52 -1.59 -10.93 -8.46
N ARG A 53 -2.65 -10.30 -7.97
CA ARG A 53 -2.76 -8.87 -7.67
C ARG A 53 -3.02 -8.65 -6.18
N LEU A 54 -2.58 -7.49 -5.72
CA LEU A 54 -2.95 -6.93 -4.42
C LEU A 54 -3.78 -5.67 -4.68
N ILE A 55 -5.01 -5.65 -4.18
CA ILE A 55 -5.90 -4.50 -4.23
C ILE A 55 -6.01 -3.95 -2.82
N ILE A 56 -5.62 -2.69 -2.64
CA ILE A 56 -5.61 -2.01 -1.34
C ILE A 56 -6.77 -1.03 -1.29
N THR A 57 -7.65 -1.19 -0.31
CA THR A 57 -8.83 -0.35 -0.09
C THR A 57 -8.92 0.06 1.38
N LYS A 58 -9.74 1.06 1.70
CA LYS A 58 -10.06 1.35 3.10
C LYS A 58 -10.95 0.24 3.66
N ALA A 59 -10.69 -0.20 4.88
CA ALA A 59 -11.45 -1.28 5.50
C ALA A 59 -12.91 -0.90 5.82
N ASN A 60 -13.16 0.40 6.05
CA ASN A 60 -14.48 0.93 6.43
C ASN A 60 -15.26 1.51 5.24
N GLU A 61 -14.75 1.41 4.01
CA GLU A 61 -15.50 1.84 2.82
C GLU A 61 -16.55 0.79 2.46
N VAL A 62 -17.80 1.07 2.84
CA VAL A 62 -18.97 0.41 2.28
C VAL A 62 -19.16 0.96 0.87
N TRP A 63 -18.87 0.16 -0.14
CA TRP A 63 -19.23 0.45 -1.52
C TRP A 63 -20.74 0.35 -1.66
N LEU A 64 -21.44 1.49 -1.53
CA LEU A 64 -22.85 1.63 -1.93
C LEU A 64 -22.96 1.83 -3.45
#